data_AF-A0A504YHB0-F1
#
_entry.id   AF-A0A504YHB0-F1
#
_cell.length_a   1.000
_cell.length_b   1.000
_cell.length_c   1.000
_cell.angle_alpha   90.00
_cell.angle_beta   90.00
_cell.angle_gamma   90.00
#
_symmetry.space_group_name_H-M   'P 1'
#
loop_
_entity.id
_entity.type
_entity.pdbx_description
1 polymer ?
#
loop_
_entity_poly.entity_id
_entity_poly.type
_entity_poly.pdbx_seq_one_letter_code
_entity_poly.pdbx_strand_id
1 'polypeptide(L)'
;MNDTMQIQCRDYVRIRLCMAPVTRGPCRGYNVRWGYDPAVNRCVPFIYGGCAGNANNHDKVEWCEHFCLEPQDAFDGDSGKPVC
;
A
#
# COMPACT_ATOMS: atom_id res chain seq x y z
N MET A 1 1.74 26.24 -1.95
CA MET A 1 2.10 25.15 -1.01
C MET A 1 3.36 24.52 -1.56
N ASN A 2 4.41 24.42 -0.75
CA ASN A 2 5.80 24.12 -1.17
C ASN A 2 5.92 22.76 -1.87
N ASP A 3 6.47 22.75 -3.09
CA ASP A 3 6.73 21.54 -3.91
C ASP A 3 7.52 20.45 -3.17
N THR A 4 8.41 20.85 -2.25
CA THR A 4 9.19 19.94 -1.39
C THR A 4 8.32 19.18 -0.38
N MET A 5 7.21 19.78 0.07
CA MET A 5 6.28 19.16 1.04
C MET A 5 5.41 18.08 0.37
N GLN A 6 5.15 18.20 -0.94
CA GLN A 6 4.45 17.18 -1.73
C GLN A 6 5.36 15.98 -2.03
N ILE A 7 6.64 16.23 -2.37
CA ILE A 7 7.63 15.18 -2.64
C ILE A 7 7.85 14.27 -1.43
N GLN A 8 7.92 14.84 -0.22
CA GLN A 8 8.17 14.06 1.00
C GLN A 8 7.02 13.09 1.33
N CYS A 9 5.77 13.50 1.14
CA CYS A 9 4.65 12.66 1.55
C CYS A 9 4.36 11.56 0.52
N ARG A 10 4.59 11.81 -0.77
CA ARG A 10 4.52 10.77 -1.80
C ARG A 10 5.44 9.58 -1.46
N ASP A 11 6.69 9.89 -1.10
CA ASP A 11 7.66 8.85 -0.75
C ASP A 11 7.27 8.16 0.57
N TYR A 12 6.80 8.91 1.55
CA TYR A 12 6.29 8.35 2.82
C TYR A 12 5.11 7.40 2.60
N VAL A 13 4.15 7.78 1.76
CA VAL A 13 3.00 6.97 1.37
C VAL A 13 3.45 5.67 0.69
N ARG A 14 4.32 5.76 -0.32
CA ARG A 14 4.84 4.58 -1.03
C ARG A 14 5.60 3.66 -0.08
N ILE A 15 6.39 4.20 0.84
CA ILE A 15 7.10 3.42 1.86
C ILE A 15 6.10 2.65 2.74
N ARG A 16 5.01 3.30 3.17
CA ARG A 16 4.02 2.73 4.08
C ARG A 16 3.11 1.69 3.42
N LEU A 17 2.56 2.00 2.24
CA LEU A 17 1.53 1.19 1.57
C LEU A 17 2.12 0.07 0.71
N CYS A 18 3.38 0.19 0.30
CA CYS A 18 3.97 -0.72 -0.70
C CYS A 18 5.28 -1.35 -0.22
N MET A 19 6.19 -0.58 0.38
CA MET A 19 7.54 -1.08 0.69
C MET A 19 7.66 -1.74 2.06
N ALA A 20 6.68 -1.53 2.95
CA ALA A 20 6.64 -2.22 4.24
C ALA A 20 6.42 -3.73 4.04
N PRO A 21 7.01 -4.62 4.85
CA PRO A 21 6.83 -6.06 4.70
C PRO A 21 5.38 -6.46 5.01
N VAL A 22 4.77 -7.36 4.23
CA VAL A 22 3.45 -7.90 4.55
C VAL A 22 3.45 -8.52 5.96
N THR A 23 2.43 -8.20 6.77
CA THR A 23 2.42 -8.53 8.20
C THR A 23 1.10 -9.20 8.59
N ARG A 24 1.18 -10.48 8.96
CA ARG A 24 0.02 -11.25 9.45
C ARG A 24 -0.54 -10.70 10.76
N GLY A 25 0.32 -10.20 11.65
CA GLY A 25 -0.07 -9.79 13.00
C GLY A 25 -0.36 -10.97 13.95
N PRO A 26 -0.65 -10.70 15.24
CA PRO A 26 -0.77 -11.72 16.28
C PRO A 26 -2.14 -12.41 16.32
N CYS A 27 -3.18 -11.79 15.75
CA CYS A 27 -4.51 -12.38 15.70
C CYS A 27 -4.55 -13.65 14.82
N ARG A 28 -5.50 -14.54 15.12
CA ARG A 28 -5.59 -15.88 14.49
C ARG A 28 -6.65 -15.97 13.38
N GLY A 29 -7.18 -14.84 12.93
CA GLY A 29 -8.10 -14.79 11.80
C GLY A 29 -7.45 -15.29 10.50
N TYR A 30 -8.30 -15.64 9.54
CA TYR A 30 -7.89 -16.04 8.20
C TYR A 30 -8.51 -15.07 7.20
N ASN A 31 -7.83 -13.94 6.97
CA ASN A 31 -8.28 -12.94 6.01
C ASN A 31 -7.27 -12.92 4.86
N VAL A 32 -7.70 -13.31 3.65
CA VAL A 32 -6.87 -13.14 2.46
C VAL A 32 -6.81 -11.64 2.15
N ARG A 33 -5.58 -11.13 2.02
CA ARG A 33 -5.28 -9.73 1.71
C ARG A 33 -4.19 -9.69 0.65
N TRP A 34 -3.97 -8.53 0.07
CA TRP A 34 -2.98 -8.29 -0.96
C TRP A 34 -1.92 -7.34 -0.44
N GLY A 35 -0.65 -7.65 -0.72
CA GLY A 35 0.46 -6.76 -0.41
C GLY A 35 1.47 -6.74 -1.53
N TYR A 36 2.11 -5.61 -1.74
CA TYR A 36 3.15 -5.47 -2.75
C TYR A 36 4.44 -6.15 -2.29
N ASP A 37 5.00 -6.97 -3.17
CA ASP A 37 6.31 -7.59 -2.99
C ASP A 37 7.30 -6.99 -4.02
N PRO A 38 8.25 -6.15 -3.59
CA PRO A 38 9.21 -5.52 -4.49
C PRO A 38 10.19 -6.51 -5.12
N ALA A 39 10.40 -7.71 -4.53
CA ALA A 39 11.34 -8.70 -5.07
C ALA A 39 10.83 -9.32 -6.38
N VAL A 40 9.50 -9.41 -6.53
CA VAL A 40 8.82 -9.96 -7.71
C VAL A 40 8.01 -8.90 -8.46
N ASN A 41 8.11 -7.64 -8.01
CA ASN A 41 7.43 -6.48 -8.57
C ASN A 41 5.92 -6.72 -8.83
N ARG A 42 5.22 -7.29 -7.83
CA ARG A 42 3.79 -7.61 -7.98
C ARG A 42 3.05 -7.56 -6.65
N CYS A 43 1.74 -7.38 -6.72
CA CYS A 43 0.85 -7.60 -5.59
C CYS A 43 0.60 -9.10 -5.39
N VAL A 44 0.91 -9.60 -4.20
CA VAL A 44 0.79 -11.01 -3.83
C VAL A 44 -0.23 -11.20 -2.71
N PRO A 45 -0.98 -12.32 -2.71
CA PRO A 45 -1.90 -12.61 -1.63
C PRO A 45 -1.12 -13.08 -0.38
N PHE A 46 -1.60 -12.70 0.80
CA PHE A 46 -1.10 -13.18 2.08
C PHE A 46 -2.25 -13.33 3.09
N ILE A 47 -2.00 -14.05 4.19
CA ILE A 47 -2.97 -14.21 5.28
C ILE A 47 -2.74 -13.14 6.34
N TYR A 48 -3.75 -12.29 6.54
CA TYR A 48 -3.82 -11.34 7.63
C TYR A 48 -4.65 -11.91 8.80
N GLY A 49 -4.04 -11.87 9.99
CA GLY A 49 -4.62 -12.34 11.23
C GLY A 49 -5.80 -11.52 11.74
N GLY A 50 -5.98 -10.29 11.23
CA GLY A 50 -7.09 -9.41 11.57
C GLY A 50 -6.75 -8.26 12.53
N CYS A 51 -5.53 -8.23 13.10
CA CYS A 51 -5.07 -7.12 13.93
C CYS A 51 -3.56 -6.87 13.81
N ALA A 52 -3.12 -5.65 14.14
CA ALA A 52 -1.71 -5.22 14.21
C ALA A 52 -0.86 -5.57 12.97
N GLY A 53 -1.46 -5.45 11.79
CA GLY A 53 -0.73 -5.41 10.52
C GLY A 53 -0.17 -4.01 10.25
N ASN A 54 0.35 -3.80 9.03
CA ASN A 54 0.71 -2.48 8.52
C ASN A 54 -0.11 -2.12 7.28
N ALA A 55 0.22 -1.01 6.62
CA ALA A 55 -0.54 -0.49 5.49
C ALA A 55 -0.24 -1.18 4.14
N ASN A 56 0.78 -2.04 4.06
CA ASN A 56 0.94 -2.96 2.92
C ASN A 56 -0.02 -4.16 3.10
N ASN A 57 -1.31 -3.84 3.07
CA ASN A 57 -2.42 -4.73 3.37
C ASN A 57 -3.70 -4.16 2.72
N HIS A 58 -3.99 -4.65 1.52
CA HIS A 58 -5.12 -4.24 0.70
C HIS A 58 -6.17 -5.36 0.69
N ASP A 59 -7.45 -5.00 0.66
CA ASP A 59 -8.57 -5.95 0.61
C ASP A 59 -8.74 -6.54 -0.80
N LYS A 60 -8.36 -5.77 -1.84
CA LYS A 60 -8.44 -6.16 -3.24
C LYS A 60 -7.10 -5.98 -3.95
N VAL A 61 -6.87 -6.79 -4.99
CA VAL A 61 -5.63 -6.71 -5.78
C VAL A 61 -5.56 -5.39 -6.55
N GLU A 62 -6.70 -4.91 -7.05
CA GLU A 62 -6.78 -3.68 -7.85
C GLU A 62 -6.31 -2.47 -7.05
N TRP A 63 -6.62 -2.42 -5.74
CA TRP A 63 -6.13 -1.34 -4.88
C TRP A 63 -4.62 -1.43 -4.63
N CYS A 64 -4.10 -2.63 -4.39
CA CYS A 64 -2.67 -2.81 -4.23
C CYS A 64 -1.92 -2.37 -5.50
N GLU A 65 -2.38 -2.79 -6.67
CA GLU A 65 -1.77 -2.46 -7.95
C GLU A 65 -1.87 -0.97 -8.25
N HIS A 66 -3.04 -0.36 -8.03
CA HIS A 66 -3.25 1.08 -8.15
C HIS A 66 -2.25 1.88 -7.30
N PHE A 67 -2.05 1.51 -6.02
CA PHE A 67 -1.15 2.26 -5.15
C PHE A 67 0.34 1.99 -5.40
N CYS A 68 0.71 0.79 -5.84
CA CYS A 68 2.10 0.35 -5.83
C CYS A 68 2.73 0.22 -7.21
N LEU A 69 1.94 0.02 -8.26
CA LEU A 69 2.39 -0.24 -9.62
C LEU A 69 2.04 0.87 -10.61
N GLU A 70 0.97 1.65 -10.40
CA GLU A 70 0.61 2.71 -11.35
C GLU A 70 1.58 3.91 -11.30
N PRO A 71 1.80 4.59 -12.45
CA PRO A 71 2.64 5.79 -12.53
C PRO A 71 2.10 6.92 -11.64
N GLN A 72 3.01 7.59 -10.94
CA GLN A 72 2.69 8.56 -9.88
C GLN A 72 2.03 9.86 -10.41
N ASP A 73 2.06 10.09 -11.72
CA ASP A 73 1.45 11.25 -12.38
C ASP A 73 -0.08 11.13 -12.49
N ALA A 74 -0.65 9.97 -12.14
CA ALA A 74 -2.09 9.72 -12.12
C ALA A 74 -2.77 10.11 -10.79
N PHE A 75 -2.02 10.57 -9.78
CA PHE A 75 -2.53 10.87 -8.43
C PHE A 75 -3.13 12.27 -8.26
N ASP A 76 -2.98 13.15 -9.25
CA ASP A 76 -3.49 14.52 -9.21
C ASP A 76 -4.91 14.61 -9.79
N GLY A 77 -5.90 14.03 -9.08
CA GLY A 77 -7.30 14.27 -9.44
C GLY A 77 -8.32 13.26 -8.92
N ASP A 78 -8.87 13.56 -7.75
CA ASP A 78 -10.22 13.17 -7.28
C ASP A 78 -10.56 11.67 -7.17
N SER A 79 -10.92 11.26 -5.95
CA SER A 79 -11.60 10.00 -5.54
C SER A 79 -10.81 8.70 -5.20
N GLY A 80 -9.46 8.70 -5.09
CA GLY A 80 -8.70 7.46 -4.76
C GLY A 80 -7.53 7.50 -3.77
N LYS A 81 -7.20 8.65 -3.16
CA LYS A 81 -6.19 8.97 -2.08
C LYS A 81 -5.03 7.99 -1.79
N PRO A 82 -3.76 8.49 -1.69
CA PRO A 82 -3.43 9.52 -0.68
C PRO A 82 -2.82 10.82 -1.21
N VAL A 83 -3.33 11.94 -0.67
CA VAL A 83 -2.63 13.23 -0.58
C VAL A 83 -2.14 13.37 0.87
N CYS A 84 -1.02 14.05 1.00
CA CYS A 84 -0.50 14.67 2.22
C CYS A 84 -1.54 15.62 2.82
#